data_AF-J1SMM6-F1
#
_entry.id   AF-J1SMM6-F1
#
_cell.length_a   1.000
_cell.length_b   1.000
_cell.length_c   1.000
_cell.angle_alpha   90.00
_cell.angle_beta   90.00
_cell.angle_gamma   90.00
#
_symmetry.space_group_name_H-M   'P 1'
#
loop_
_entity.id
_entity.type
_entity.pdbx_description
1 polymer ?
#
loop_
_entity_poly.entity_id
_entity_poly.type
_entity_poly.pdbx_seq_one_letter_code
_entity_poly.pdbx_strand_id
1 'polypeptide(L)'
;MSRKAQHKGTTYSGVEGIAMQDASLQESMGPIVDRSKENLVSTDNGIIMARHRLLRAGRALKDEGATPPGVDPAHHRVRSAAVVLPADKAYIDIADEALTVISGKAQTSV
;
A
#
# COMPACT_ATOMS: atom_id res chain seq x y z
N MET A 1 -20.87 -0.41 -13.67
CA MET A 1 -19.76 0.07 -14.51
C MET A 1 -20.33 0.84 -15.71
N SER A 2 -19.90 2.07 -15.95
CA SER A 2 -20.33 2.92 -17.07
C SER A 2 -19.26 2.96 -18.17
N ARG A 3 -19.54 2.33 -19.32
CA ARG A 3 -18.65 2.35 -20.49
C ARG A 3 -18.48 3.75 -21.08
N LYS A 4 -19.52 4.58 -21.01
CA LYS A 4 -19.48 5.98 -21.45
C LYS A 4 -18.52 6.82 -20.61
N ALA A 5 -18.52 6.61 -19.28
CA ALA A 5 -17.61 7.32 -18.37
C ALA A 5 -16.16 6.88 -18.59
N GLN A 6 -15.92 5.57 -18.74
CA GLN A 6 -14.61 5.02 -19.06
C GLN A 6 -14.07 5.56 -20.40
N HIS A 7 -14.88 5.52 -21.46
CA HIS A 7 -14.49 6.02 -22.78
C HIS A 7 -14.13 7.51 -22.76
N LYS A 8 -14.82 8.31 -21.95
CA LYS A 8 -14.53 9.75 -21.80
C LYS A 8 -13.34 10.05 -20.88
N GLY A 9 -12.79 9.06 -20.18
CA GLY A 9 -11.72 9.24 -19.20
C GLY A 9 -12.16 9.92 -17.90
N THR A 10 -13.47 10.04 -17.63
CA THR A 10 -13.95 10.63 -16.37
C THR A 10 -13.76 9.69 -15.18
N THR A 11 -13.71 8.39 -15.44
CA THR A 11 -13.26 7.35 -14.52
C THR A 11 -12.40 6.36 -15.29
N TYR A 12 -11.46 5.71 -14.61
CA TYR A 12 -10.52 4.81 -15.28
C TYR A 12 -11.17 3.47 -15.65
N SER A 13 -11.95 2.88 -14.73
CA SER A 13 -12.60 1.58 -14.95
C SER A 13 -14.10 1.67 -15.24
N GLY A 14 -14.69 2.86 -15.28
CA GLY A 14 -16.14 3.01 -15.36
C GLY A 14 -16.88 2.83 -14.02
N VAL A 15 -16.16 2.65 -12.91
CA VAL A 15 -16.69 2.71 -11.54
C VAL A 15 -16.48 4.13 -10.99
N GLU A 16 -17.47 4.65 -10.27
CA GLU A 16 -17.45 6.01 -9.74
C GLU A 16 -16.62 6.09 -8.45
N GLY A 17 -15.71 7.05 -8.37
CA GLY A 17 -14.82 7.27 -7.21
C GLY A 17 -13.54 6.44 -7.24
N ILE A 18 -12.42 6.99 -6.78
CA ILE A 18 -11.10 6.32 -6.79
C ILE A 18 -11.11 5.09 -5.88
N ALA A 19 -11.55 5.26 -4.63
CA ALA A 19 -11.59 4.17 -3.66
C ALA A 19 -12.45 2.99 -4.12
N MET A 20 -13.58 3.26 -4.77
CA MET A 20 -14.47 2.21 -5.28
C MET A 20 -13.91 1.54 -6.54
N GLN A 21 -13.12 2.25 -7.35
CA GLN A 21 -12.40 1.62 -8.46
C GLN A 21 -11.40 0.59 -7.93
N ASP A 22 -10.62 0.94 -6.92
CA ASP A 22 -9.65 0.01 -6.30
C ASP A 22 -10.35 -1.16 -5.61
N ALA A 23 -11.39 -0.87 -4.81
CA ALA A 23 -12.17 -1.90 -4.13
C ALA A 23 -12.76 -2.90 -5.13
N SER A 24 -13.29 -2.42 -6.26
CA SER A 24 -13.86 -3.31 -7.28
C SER A 24 -12.86 -4.33 -7.84
N LEU A 25 -11.58 -3.93 -7.98
CA LEU A 25 -10.52 -4.83 -8.43
C LEU A 25 -10.09 -5.78 -7.32
N GLN A 26 -9.94 -5.30 -6.09
CA GLN A 26 -9.55 -6.12 -4.94
C GLN A 26 -10.59 -7.23 -4.68
N GLU A 27 -11.87 -6.87 -4.62
CA GLU A 27 -12.97 -7.83 -4.39
C GLU A 27 -13.07 -8.86 -5.52
N SER A 28 -12.75 -8.48 -6.76
CA SER A 28 -12.78 -9.41 -7.90
C SER A 28 -11.75 -10.54 -7.81
N MET A 29 -10.73 -10.41 -6.97
CA MET A 29 -9.69 -11.43 -6.76
C MET A 29 -10.18 -12.58 -5.87
N GLY A 30 -11.35 -12.43 -5.25
CA GLY A 30 -11.94 -13.39 -4.32
C GLY A 30 -11.33 -13.31 -2.90
N PRO A 31 -11.90 -14.07 -1.94
CA PRO A 31 -11.50 -13.99 -0.54
C PRO A 31 -10.03 -14.37 -0.29
N ILE A 32 -9.52 -15.36 -1.05
CA ILE A 32 -8.13 -15.78 -1.06
C ILE A 32 -7.74 -16.00 -2.51
N VAL A 33 -6.85 -15.17 -3.03
CA VAL A 33 -6.37 -15.28 -4.41
C VAL A 33 -5.34 -16.40 -4.56
N ASP A 34 -5.53 -17.27 -5.55
CA ASP A 34 -4.51 -18.25 -5.95
C ASP A 34 -3.37 -17.54 -6.70
N ARG A 35 -2.17 -17.59 -6.12
CA ARG A 35 -0.95 -16.94 -6.64
C ARG A 35 0.02 -17.92 -7.30
N SER A 36 -0.36 -19.18 -7.49
CA SER A 36 0.52 -20.22 -8.07
C SER A 36 0.97 -19.91 -9.50
N LYS A 37 0.23 -19.06 -10.21
CA LYS A 37 0.49 -18.63 -11.59
C LYS A 37 0.83 -17.14 -11.73
N GLU A 38 1.05 -16.45 -10.60
CA GLU A 38 1.35 -15.01 -10.62
C GLU A 38 2.77 -14.77 -11.18
N ASN A 39 2.87 -13.93 -12.21
CA ASN A 39 4.14 -13.56 -12.84
C ASN A 39 4.43 -12.09 -12.55
N LEU A 40 5.18 -11.83 -11.48
CA LEU A 40 5.54 -10.48 -11.05
C LEU A 40 6.67 -9.91 -11.89
N VAL A 41 6.61 -8.61 -12.15
CA VAL A 41 7.62 -7.85 -12.91
C VAL A 41 8.29 -6.80 -12.03
N SER A 42 9.23 -6.03 -12.60
CA SER A 42 10.02 -5.04 -11.85
C SER A 42 9.17 -3.96 -11.17
N THR A 43 8.00 -3.61 -11.73
CA THR A 43 7.06 -2.66 -11.11
C THR A 43 6.40 -3.21 -9.84
N ASP A 44 6.46 -4.52 -9.61
CA ASP A 44 5.85 -5.20 -8.46
C ASP A 44 6.80 -5.31 -7.25
N ASN A 45 7.98 -4.70 -7.31
CA ASN A 45 8.96 -4.75 -6.22
C ASN A 45 8.36 -4.39 -4.85
N GLY A 46 7.45 -3.41 -4.79
CA GLY A 46 6.77 -3.03 -3.55
C GLY A 46 6.00 -4.20 -2.91
N ILE A 47 5.17 -4.90 -3.69
CA ILE A 47 4.35 -6.00 -3.17
C ILE A 47 5.21 -7.24 -2.88
N ILE A 48 6.27 -7.48 -3.66
CA ILE A 48 7.26 -8.53 -3.39
C ILE A 48 7.87 -8.33 -1.99
N MET A 49 8.38 -7.13 -1.73
CA MET A 49 9.02 -6.80 -0.46
C MET A 49 8.06 -6.87 0.72
N ALA A 50 6.84 -6.36 0.56
CA ALA A 50 5.80 -6.43 1.59
C ALA A 50 5.46 -7.89 1.96
N ARG A 51 5.24 -8.75 0.96
CA ARG A 51 4.94 -10.17 1.18
C ARG A 51 6.10 -10.91 1.84
N HIS A 52 7.34 -10.66 1.41
CA HIS A 52 8.51 -11.25 2.05
C HIS A 52 8.62 -10.85 3.52
N ARG A 53 8.34 -9.58 3.87
CA ARG A 53 8.36 -9.10 5.25
C ARG A 53 7.32 -9.81 6.12
N LEU A 54 6.08 -9.93 5.61
CA LEU A 54 4.99 -10.62 6.32
C LEU A 54 5.28 -12.12 6.50
N LEU A 55 5.75 -12.80 5.45
CA LEU A 55 6.07 -14.23 5.52
C LEU A 55 7.20 -14.54 6.50
N ARG A 56 8.25 -13.71 6.51
CA ARG A 56 9.36 -13.85 7.46
C ARG A 56 8.88 -13.65 8.90
N ALA A 57 8.08 -12.61 9.16
CA ALA A 57 7.51 -12.35 10.47
C ALA A 57 6.61 -13.50 10.96
N GLY A 58 5.75 -14.03 10.09
CA GLY A 58 4.88 -15.16 10.43
C GLY A 58 5.64 -16.44 10.74
N ARG A 59 6.71 -16.74 9.99
CA ARG A 59 7.58 -17.90 10.26
C ARG A 59 8.34 -17.74 11.58
N ALA A 60 8.96 -16.59 11.81
CA ALA A 60 9.69 -16.33 13.05
C ALA A 60 8.77 -16.40 14.28
N LEU A 61 7.54 -15.88 14.18
CA LEU A 61 6.55 -16.04 15.24
C LEU A 61 6.22 -17.53 15.49
N LYS A 62 5.94 -18.29 14.43
CA LYS A 62 5.55 -19.70 14.53
C LYS A 62 6.67 -20.57 15.09
N ASP A 63 7.89 -20.40 14.57
CA ASP A 63 9.00 -21.33 14.78
C ASP A 63 9.86 -20.94 15.99
N GLU A 64 9.96 -19.63 16.31
CA GLU A 64 10.84 -19.09 17.36
C GLU A 64 10.07 -18.34 18.46
N GLY A 65 8.76 -18.11 18.29
CA GLY A 65 7.98 -17.26 19.21
C GLY A 65 8.33 -15.77 19.13
N ALA A 66 9.04 -15.35 18.09
CA ALA A 66 9.49 -13.97 17.94
C ALA A 66 8.30 -13.01 17.75
N THR A 67 8.30 -11.89 18.46
CA THR A 67 7.25 -10.87 18.32
C THR A 67 7.30 -10.23 16.93
N PRO A 68 6.19 -10.21 16.16
CA PRO A 68 6.16 -9.59 14.84
C PRO A 68 6.41 -8.07 14.89
N PRO A 69 6.99 -7.47 13.84
CA PRO A 69 7.06 -6.02 13.73
C PRO A 69 5.66 -5.42 13.58
N GLY A 70 5.48 -4.19 14.06
CA GLY A 70 4.22 -3.45 13.90
C GLY A 70 3.15 -3.72 14.97
N VAL A 71 3.47 -4.44 16.05
CA VAL A 71 2.54 -4.69 17.16
C VAL A 71 2.38 -3.49 18.11
N ASP A 72 3.42 -2.66 18.25
CA ASP A 72 3.34 -1.41 19.02
C ASP A 72 2.50 -0.37 18.24
N PRO A 73 1.43 0.20 18.83
CA PRO A 73 0.65 1.28 18.22
C PRO A 73 1.47 2.48 17.73
N ALA A 74 2.65 2.73 18.31
CA ALA A 74 3.56 3.77 17.85
C ALA A 74 3.98 3.59 16.39
N HIS A 75 4.09 2.34 15.91
CA HIS A 75 4.43 2.04 14.51
C HIS A 75 3.35 2.48 13.52
N HIS A 76 2.11 2.70 13.99
CA HIS A 76 0.99 3.09 13.14
C HIS A 76 0.85 4.61 13.02
N ARG A 77 1.73 5.38 13.69
CA ARG A 77 1.76 6.86 13.64
C ARG A 77 2.39 7.40 12.36
N VAL A 78 1.95 6.85 11.23
CA VAL A 78 2.32 7.29 9.88
C VAL A 78 1.13 7.95 9.19
N ARG A 79 1.37 8.92 8.31
CA ARG A 79 0.36 9.65 7.53
C ARG A 79 0.73 9.71 6.06
N SER A 80 -0.27 9.94 5.21
CA SER A 80 -0.04 10.28 3.81
C SER A 80 0.63 11.66 3.70
N ALA A 81 1.57 11.77 2.76
CA ALA A 81 2.22 13.01 2.40
C ALA A 81 2.65 13.00 0.94
N ALA A 82 2.55 14.15 0.29
CA ALA A 82 3.21 14.43 -0.98
C ALA A 82 4.41 15.33 -0.69
N VAL A 83 5.61 14.88 -1.04
CA VAL A 83 6.86 15.62 -0.84
C VAL A 83 7.73 15.57 -2.08
N VAL A 84 8.42 16.69 -2.34
CA VAL A 84 9.47 16.78 -3.35
C VAL A 84 10.79 16.65 -2.63
N LEU A 85 11.59 15.67 -3.05
CA LEU A 85 12.85 15.29 -2.41
C LEU A 85 14.02 15.47 -3.39
N PRO A 86 15.25 15.78 -2.92
CA PRO A 86 16.43 15.79 -3.77
C PRO A 86 16.70 14.40 -4.36
N ALA A 87 17.08 14.36 -5.64
CA ALA A 87 17.23 13.10 -6.38
C ALA A 87 18.42 12.23 -5.91
N ASP A 88 19.41 12.82 -5.24
CA ASP A 88 20.63 12.18 -4.76
C ASP A 88 20.49 11.59 -3.35
N LYS A 89 19.33 11.74 -2.71
CA LYS A 89 19.07 11.29 -1.34
C LYS A 89 18.14 10.09 -1.33
N ALA A 90 18.41 9.14 -0.44
CA ALA A 90 17.53 7.98 -0.27
C ALA A 90 16.20 8.41 0.36
N TYR A 91 15.09 7.98 -0.23
CA TYR A 91 13.74 8.32 0.21
C TYR A 91 13.51 8.07 1.72
N ILE A 92 13.97 6.91 2.20
CA ILE A 92 13.73 6.49 3.59
C ILE A 92 14.38 7.42 4.62
N ASP A 93 15.46 8.11 4.25
CA ASP A 93 16.21 8.97 5.16
C ASP A 93 15.58 10.35 5.34
N ILE A 94 14.80 10.81 4.35
CA ILE A 94 14.34 12.21 4.27
C ILE A 94 12.82 12.36 4.21
N ALA A 95 12.07 11.28 3.96
CA ALA A 95 10.61 11.32 3.97
C ALA A 95 10.02 11.20 5.39
N ASP A 96 10.80 10.79 6.39
CA ASP A 96 10.29 10.40 7.72
C ASP A 96 9.48 11.51 8.42
N GLU A 97 9.99 12.75 8.41
CA GLU A 97 9.28 13.90 8.98
C GLU A 97 7.93 14.14 8.29
N ALA A 98 7.90 13.98 6.97
CA ALA A 98 6.69 14.15 6.19
C ALA A 98 5.69 13.01 6.40
N LEU A 99 6.17 11.80 6.64
CA LEU A 99 5.33 10.62 6.87
C LEU A 99 4.90 10.49 8.33
N THR A 100 5.49 11.24 9.26
CA THR A 100 5.12 11.20 10.68
C THR A 100 3.80 11.94 10.95
N VAL A 101 2.94 11.33 11.76
CA VAL A 101 1.68 11.95 12.22
C VAL A 101 1.98 13.20 13.05
N ILE A 102 1.29 14.29 12.74
CA ILE A 102 1.33 15.55 13.49
C ILE A 102 0.01 15.71 14.22
N SER A 103 0.04 15.70 15.56
CA SER A 103 -1.17 15.86 16.37
C SER A 103 -1.90 17.16 16.01
N GLY A 104 -3.22 17.09 15.83
CA GLY A 104 -4.06 18.23 15.45
C GLY A 104 -4.03 18.59 13.96
N LYS A 105 -3.17 17.96 13.14
CA LYS A 105 -3.18 18.15 11.69
C LYS A 105 -4.06 17.07 11.04
N ALA A 106 -5.10 17.50 10.33
CA ALA A 106 -5.93 16.59 9.56
C ALA A 106 -5.10 15.86 8.49
N GLN A 107 -5.47 14.60 8.22
CA GLN A 107 -4.95 13.89 7.06
C GLN A 107 -5.30 14.66 5.79
N THR A 108 -4.30 14.98 4.98
CA THR A 108 -4.52 15.57 3.65
C THR A 108 -4.77 14.43 2.68
N SER A 109 -5.94 14.41 2.04
CA SER A 109 -6.14 13.63 0.83
C SER A 109 -5.36 14.30 -0.29
N VAL A 110 -4.46 13.56 -0.93
CA VAL A 110 -3.84 13.95 -2.21
C VAL A 110 -4.84 13.70 -3.32
#